data_AF-A0AAV0V4C2-F1
#
_entry.id   AF-A0AAV0V4C2-F1
#
_cell.length_a   1.000
_cell.length_b   1.000
_cell.length_c   1.000
_cell.angle_alpha   90.00
_cell.angle_beta   90.00
_cell.angle_gamma   90.00
#
_symmetry.space_group_name_H-M   'P 1'
#
loop_
_entity.id
_entity.type
_entity.pdbx_description
1 polymer ?
#
loop_
_entity_poly.entity_id
_entity_poly.type
_entity_poly.pdbx_seq_one_letter_code
_entity_poly.pdbx_strand_id
1 'polypeptide(L)'
;MTSRKITRCRGGRGQLVLYNPHAVPTEVAQELEGIYGFRPKEAAGCLADVMISQQKGEFPPVTFMLIHKEVSEFSIESTVNRKETLSEKAFGNVFAIAVLPIPQYSELQLFAISSSVKIKMFTAFSVPAAVKIMVSVHEKLAFRISEKAEQLEKRMTEELLTRKHAMDTLQTSFPFLSVVECDMLLDLFGNIASIAQAGAEKLLDVTVLSTSAAYAIEEFFKTEYVVD
;
A
#
# COMPACT_ATOMS: atom_id res chain seq x y z
N MET A 1 18.82 34.28 -0.18
CA MET A 1 17.68 33.74 0.60
C MET A 1 16.54 33.40 -0.35
N THR A 2 16.49 32.16 -0.83
CA THR A 2 15.43 31.69 -1.72
C THR A 2 14.20 31.34 -0.91
N SER A 3 13.15 32.14 -1.06
CA SER A 3 11.82 31.89 -0.51
C SER A 3 11.33 30.52 -0.97
N ARG A 4 11.28 29.55 -0.05
CA ARG A 4 10.58 28.27 -0.27
C ARG A 4 9.10 28.61 -0.38
N LYS A 5 8.59 28.72 -1.62
CA LYS A 5 7.15 28.70 -1.88
C LYS A 5 6.60 27.41 -1.26
N ILE A 6 5.84 27.56 -0.18
CA ILE A 6 5.05 26.47 0.39
C ILE A 6 4.00 26.12 -0.68
N THR A 7 4.30 25.10 -1.49
CA THR A 7 3.33 24.51 -2.39
C THR A 7 2.17 24.02 -1.54
N ARG A 8 1.02 24.70 -1.62
CA ARG A 8 -0.20 24.24 -0.95
C ARG A 8 -0.51 22.83 -1.46
N CYS A 9 -0.54 21.87 -0.54
CA CYS A 9 -1.03 20.51 -0.74
C CYS A 9 -2.34 20.57 -1.51
N ARG A 10 -2.35 20.15 -2.78
CA ARG A 10 -3.56 20.07 -3.59
C ARG A 10 -4.20 18.72 -3.25
N GLY A 11 -5.01 18.71 -2.19
CA GLY A 11 -5.85 17.57 -1.83
C GLY A 11 -6.69 17.11 -3.02
N GLY A 12 -6.92 15.80 -3.12
CA GLY A 12 -7.66 15.17 -4.20
C GLY A 12 -9.08 15.71 -4.32
N ARG A 13 -9.27 16.73 -5.15
CA ARG A 13 -10.57 17.38 -5.36
C ARG A 13 -11.63 16.33 -5.71
N GLY A 14 -12.72 16.33 -4.95
CA GLY A 14 -13.85 15.42 -5.15
C GLY A 14 -13.70 14.03 -4.53
N GLN A 15 -12.58 13.73 -3.86
CA GLN A 15 -12.44 12.47 -3.11
C GLN A 15 -13.41 12.41 -1.93
N LEU A 16 -13.94 11.22 -1.67
CA LEU A 16 -14.89 10.98 -0.60
C LEU A 16 -14.15 10.87 0.73
N VAL A 17 -14.67 11.55 1.75
CA VAL A 17 -14.23 11.38 3.13
C VAL A 17 -15.44 10.92 3.94
N LEU A 18 -15.32 9.81 4.65
CA LEU A 18 -16.32 9.40 5.62
C LEU A 18 -15.88 9.88 7.00
N TYR A 19 -16.79 10.45 7.77
CA TYR A 19 -16.50 10.82 9.16
C TYR A 19 -17.61 10.39 10.10
N ASN A 20 -17.23 10.03 11.31
CA ASN A 20 -18.17 9.71 12.38
C ASN A 20 -18.59 11.00 13.10
N PRO A 21 -19.86 11.45 12.98
CA PRO A 21 -20.31 12.71 13.55
C PRO A 21 -20.27 12.72 15.09
N HIS A 22 -20.19 11.55 15.74
CA HIS A 22 -20.05 11.45 17.19
C HIS A 22 -18.61 11.59 17.67
N ALA A 23 -17.63 11.39 16.79
CA ALA A 23 -16.22 11.38 17.12
C ALA A 23 -15.41 12.53 16.50
N VAL A 24 -16.03 13.31 15.62
CA VAL A 24 -15.37 14.33 14.81
C VAL A 24 -16.16 15.64 14.88
N PRO A 25 -15.53 16.75 15.31
CA PRO A 25 -16.15 18.06 15.26
C PRO A 25 -16.51 18.48 13.82
N THR A 26 -17.62 19.21 13.67
CA THR A 26 -18.12 19.66 12.35
C THR A 26 -17.09 20.51 11.61
N GLU A 27 -16.26 21.24 12.34
CA GLU A 27 -15.16 22.07 11.82
C GLU A 27 -14.17 21.26 10.98
N VAL A 28 -13.91 20.00 11.36
CA VAL A 28 -13.01 19.10 10.59
C VAL A 28 -13.59 18.84 9.20
N ALA A 29 -14.90 18.58 9.11
CA ALA A 29 -15.57 18.34 7.84
C ALA A 29 -15.60 19.60 6.97
N GLN A 30 -15.89 20.76 7.56
CA GLN A 30 -15.90 22.06 6.86
C GLN A 30 -14.52 22.42 6.30
N GLU A 31 -13.45 22.20 7.06
CA GLU A 31 -12.07 22.44 6.62
C GLU A 31 -11.68 21.52 5.45
N LEU A 32 -12.03 20.23 5.53
CA LEU A 32 -11.78 19.25 4.48
C LEU A 32 -12.50 19.62 3.17
N GLU A 33 -13.76 20.06 3.25
CA GLU A 33 -14.52 20.50 2.08
C GLU A 33 -14.02 21.83 1.52
N GLY A 34 -13.88 22.85 2.38
CA GLY A 34 -13.59 24.21 1.96
C GLY A 34 -12.16 24.42 1.46
N ILE A 35 -11.16 24.04 2.26
CA ILE A 35 -9.75 24.31 1.92
C ILE A 35 -9.21 23.26 0.95
N TYR A 36 -9.58 22.00 1.15
CA TYR A 36 -8.96 20.87 0.46
C TYR A 36 -9.83 20.27 -0.65
N GLY A 37 -11.11 20.65 -0.75
CA GLY A 37 -12.00 20.23 -1.82
C GLY A 37 -12.43 18.77 -1.74
N PHE A 38 -12.37 18.15 -0.56
CA PHE A 38 -12.92 16.82 -0.32
C PHE A 38 -14.45 16.86 -0.27
N ARG A 39 -15.08 15.68 -0.34
CA ARG A 39 -16.53 15.51 -0.16
C ARG A 39 -16.78 14.72 1.13
N PRO A 40 -16.89 15.40 2.28
CA PRO A 40 -17.19 14.72 3.54
C PRO A 40 -18.63 14.18 3.51
N LYS A 41 -18.82 12.99 4.08
CA LYS A 41 -20.13 12.37 4.33
C LYS A 41 -20.14 11.74 5.72
N GLU A 42 -21.26 11.90 6.40
CA GLU A 42 -21.48 11.28 7.69
C GLU A 42 -21.63 9.77 7.56
N ALA A 43 -20.95 9.05 8.46
CA ALA A 43 -21.01 7.60 8.58
C ALA A 43 -21.13 7.23 10.07
N ALA A 44 -22.32 7.42 10.62
CA ALA A 44 -22.64 6.99 11.97
C ALA A 44 -22.47 5.47 12.09
N GLY A 45 -21.71 5.01 13.09
CA GLY A 45 -21.38 3.59 13.29
C GLY A 45 -20.09 3.13 12.59
N CYS A 46 -19.35 4.01 11.93
CA CYS A 46 -18.01 3.68 11.46
C CYS A 46 -17.04 3.47 12.65
N LEU A 47 -16.20 2.45 12.57
CA LEU A 47 -15.16 2.17 13.58
C LEU A 47 -14.08 3.27 13.61
N ALA A 48 -13.80 3.90 12.46
CA ALA A 48 -12.85 5.00 12.34
C ALA A 48 -13.54 6.36 12.42
N ASP A 49 -12.81 7.35 12.92
CA ASP A 49 -13.35 8.70 13.09
C ASP A 49 -13.39 9.43 11.76
N VAL A 50 -12.30 9.34 10.98
CA VAL A 50 -12.22 9.87 9.63
C VAL A 50 -11.59 8.81 8.73
N MET A 51 -12.20 8.58 7.56
CA MET A 51 -11.66 7.73 6.52
C MET A 51 -11.58 8.50 5.21
N ILE A 52 -10.38 8.61 4.65
CA ILE A 52 -10.18 9.22 3.35
C ILE A 52 -10.10 8.10 2.32
N SER A 53 -11.00 8.14 1.32
CA SER A 53 -11.01 7.14 0.25
C SER A 53 -9.71 7.19 -0.55
N GLN A 54 -9.14 6.02 -0.84
CA GLN A 54 -8.14 5.85 -1.89
C GLN A 54 -8.80 5.30 -3.17
N GLN A 55 -8.02 5.01 -4.21
CA GLN A 55 -8.56 4.46 -5.46
C GLN A 55 -9.31 3.15 -5.21
N LYS A 56 -10.54 3.07 -5.75
CA LYS A 56 -11.46 1.95 -5.58
C LYS A 56 -10.81 0.66 -6.10
N GLY A 57 -10.70 -0.35 -5.23
CA GLY A 57 -10.21 -1.68 -5.60
C GLY A 57 -8.69 -1.82 -5.67
N GLU A 58 -7.95 -0.71 -5.57
CA GLU A 58 -6.49 -0.73 -5.68
C GLU A 58 -5.82 -0.52 -4.32
N PHE A 59 -6.31 0.42 -3.51
CA PHE A 59 -5.68 0.72 -2.21
C PHE A 59 -6.69 0.89 -1.07
N PRO A 60 -6.35 0.40 0.13
CA PRO A 60 -7.23 0.55 1.28
C PRO A 60 -7.34 2.02 1.70
N PRO A 61 -8.50 2.45 2.21
CA PRO A 61 -8.69 3.81 2.71
C PRO A 61 -7.71 4.12 3.85
N VAL A 62 -7.33 5.40 3.96
CA VAL A 62 -6.52 5.87 5.08
C VAL A 62 -7.44 6.20 6.23
N THR A 63 -7.18 5.57 7.38
CA THR A 63 -8.03 5.74 8.57
C THR A 63 -7.35 6.57 9.63
N PHE A 64 -8.12 7.49 10.22
CA PHE A 64 -7.69 8.40 11.25
C PHE A 64 -8.58 8.27 12.47
N MET A 65 -7.92 8.25 13.62
CA MET A 65 -8.51 8.45 14.93
C MET A 65 -8.20 9.87 15.37
N LEU A 66 -9.22 10.64 15.74
CA LEU A 66 -9.11 12.00 16.24
C LEU A 66 -9.35 11.99 17.76
N ILE A 67 -8.41 12.59 18.48
CA ILE A 67 -8.52 12.79 19.92
C ILE A 67 -8.68 14.29 20.14
N HIS A 68 -9.88 14.70 20.56
CA HIS A 68 -10.27 16.11 20.68
C HIS A 68 -11.14 16.34 21.92
N LYS A 69 -11.04 17.54 22.50
CA LYS A 69 -11.74 17.94 23.74
C LYS A 69 -13.27 17.94 23.63
N GLU A 70 -13.80 18.30 22.48
CA GLU A 70 -15.26 18.48 22.28
C GLU A 70 -15.98 17.18 21.92
N VAL A 71 -15.22 16.10 21.76
CA VAL A 71 -15.76 14.75 21.54
C VAL A 71 -15.93 14.12 22.91
N SER A 72 -17.16 13.79 23.27
CA SER A 72 -17.61 13.34 24.60
C SER A 72 -16.63 12.37 25.30
N GLU A 73 -16.24 12.75 26.51
CA GLU A 73 -15.44 12.01 27.51
C GLU A 73 -14.18 11.32 26.97
N PHE A 74 -13.15 12.13 26.68
CA PHE A 74 -11.78 11.62 26.57
C PHE A 74 -11.41 10.84 27.84
N SER A 75 -11.19 9.54 27.68
CA SER A 75 -10.57 8.66 28.67
C SER A 75 -9.42 7.92 27.99
N ILE A 76 -8.32 7.72 28.72
CA ILE A 76 -7.17 6.94 28.22
C ILE A 76 -7.64 5.52 27.89
N GLU A 77 -8.50 4.93 28.73
CA GLU A 77 -9.00 3.57 28.57
C GLU A 77 -9.93 3.44 27.34
N SER A 78 -10.82 4.42 27.13
CA SER A 78 -11.67 4.44 25.93
C SER A 78 -10.85 4.63 24.65
N THR A 79 -9.79 5.42 24.72
CA THR A 79 -8.86 5.65 23.60
C THR A 79 -8.05 4.39 23.29
N VAL A 80 -7.60 3.64 24.31
CA VAL A 80 -6.88 2.37 24.15
C VAL A 80 -7.80 1.29 23.56
N ASN A 81 -9.03 1.16 24.06
CA ASN A 81 -10.01 0.21 23.49
C ASN A 81 -10.36 0.51 22.03
N ARG A 82 -10.50 1.80 21.68
CA ARG A 82 -10.72 2.24 20.29
C ARG A 82 -9.50 1.94 19.41
N LYS A 83 -8.30 2.14 19.94
CA LYS A 83 -7.02 1.83 19.27
C LYS A 83 -6.92 0.35 18.93
N GLU A 84 -7.15 -0.53 19.91
CA GLU A 84 -7.10 -2.00 19.72
C GLU A 84 -8.15 -2.47 18.72
N THR A 85 -9.38 -1.97 18.85
CA THR A 85 -10.48 -2.30 17.93
C THR A 85 -10.15 -1.90 16.49
N LEU A 86 -9.56 -0.72 16.26
CA LEU A 86 -9.19 -0.25 14.93
C LEU A 86 -8.04 -1.04 14.30
N SER A 87 -7.04 -1.42 15.11
CA SER A 87 -5.86 -2.12 14.62
C SER A 87 -6.06 -3.61 14.39
N GLU A 88 -6.85 -4.27 15.25
CA GLU A 88 -7.02 -5.72 15.20
C GLU A 88 -8.09 -6.14 14.19
N LYS A 89 -9.08 -5.28 13.92
CA LYS A 89 -10.30 -5.71 13.21
C LYS A 89 -10.48 -5.20 11.78
N ALA A 90 -9.78 -4.16 11.31
CA ALA A 90 -10.28 -3.50 10.10
C ALA A 90 -9.28 -2.86 9.11
N PHE A 91 -8.15 -2.27 9.53
CA PHE A 91 -7.39 -1.41 8.61
C PHE A 91 -5.86 -1.57 8.69
N GLY A 92 -5.20 -1.68 7.54
CA GLY A 92 -3.73 -1.78 7.45
C GLY A 92 -2.98 -0.46 7.69
N ASN A 93 -3.66 0.69 7.53
CA ASN A 93 -3.09 2.03 7.74
C ASN A 93 -3.97 2.83 8.71
N VAL A 94 -3.59 2.83 10.00
CA VAL A 94 -4.26 3.59 11.06
C VAL A 94 -3.34 4.66 11.62
N PHE A 95 -3.84 5.89 11.72
CA PHE A 95 -3.14 7.03 12.29
C PHE A 95 -3.97 7.66 13.40
N ALA A 96 -3.33 8.10 14.47
CA ALA A 96 -3.98 8.86 15.54
C ALA A 96 -3.50 10.31 15.48
N ILE A 97 -4.42 11.27 15.62
CA ILE A 97 -4.11 12.69 15.70
C ILE A 97 -4.73 13.25 16.98
N ALA A 98 -3.88 13.73 17.88
CA ALA A 98 -4.27 14.39 19.11
C ALA A 98 -4.23 15.90 18.96
N VAL A 99 -5.34 16.56 19.25
CA VAL A 99 -5.47 18.03 19.15
C VAL A 99 -5.33 18.64 20.54
N LEU A 100 -4.14 19.16 20.82
CA LEU A 100 -3.79 19.80 22.08
C LEU A 100 -4.72 20.98 22.39
N PRO A 101 -5.07 21.21 23.67
CA PRO A 101 -4.35 20.76 24.86
C PRO A 101 -4.80 19.42 25.46
N ILE A 102 -5.71 18.68 24.81
CA ILE A 102 -6.17 17.37 25.28
C ILE A 102 -5.82 16.29 24.25
N PRO A 103 -5.11 15.22 24.62
CA PRO A 103 -4.65 14.86 25.97
C PRO A 103 -3.44 15.71 26.39
N GLN A 104 -3.16 15.72 27.70
CA GLN A 104 -1.89 16.28 28.18
C GLN A 104 -0.71 15.47 27.61
N TYR A 105 0.43 16.12 27.46
CA TYR A 105 1.61 15.47 26.88
C TYR A 105 2.04 14.22 27.67
N SER A 106 1.88 14.22 29.00
CA SER A 106 2.12 13.08 29.88
C SER A 106 1.17 11.90 29.58
N GLU A 107 -0.10 12.16 29.32
CA GLU A 107 -1.09 11.14 28.96
C GLU A 107 -0.79 10.53 27.58
N LEU A 108 -0.34 11.35 26.63
CA LEU A 108 0.15 10.90 25.33
C LEU A 108 1.41 10.01 25.45
N GLN A 109 2.32 10.34 26.38
CA GLN A 109 3.49 9.51 26.66
C GLN A 109 3.11 8.15 27.23
N LEU A 110 2.17 8.10 28.19
CA LEU A 110 1.65 6.84 28.74
C LEU A 110 0.96 5.99 27.66
N PHE A 111 0.22 6.63 26.75
CA PHE A 111 -0.41 5.98 25.60
C PHE A 111 0.60 5.44 24.57
N ALA A 112 1.74 6.11 24.41
CA ALA A 112 2.81 5.69 23.52
C ALA A 112 3.65 4.53 24.09
N ILE A 113 3.85 4.50 25.41
CA ILE A 113 4.67 3.48 26.10
C ILE A 113 3.93 2.15 26.26
N SER A 114 2.60 2.19 26.38
CA SER A 114 1.74 0.99 26.59
C SER A 114 1.56 0.09 25.36
N SER A 115 2.22 0.35 24.22
CA SER A 115 1.78 -0.20 22.93
C SER A 115 2.31 -1.60 22.58
N SER A 116 1.40 -2.58 22.59
CA SER A 116 1.44 -3.82 21.78
C SER A 116 1.06 -3.58 20.30
N VAL A 117 0.51 -2.41 19.96
CA VAL A 117 -0.11 -2.10 18.65
C VAL A 117 0.62 -0.99 17.89
N LYS A 118 0.88 -1.20 16.59
CA LYS A 118 1.58 -0.30 15.64
C LYS A 118 0.71 0.86 15.10
N ILE A 119 0.14 1.73 15.94
CA ILE A 119 -0.50 2.99 15.47
C ILE A 119 0.50 4.14 15.52
N LYS A 120 0.58 4.94 14.44
CA LYS A 120 1.40 6.16 14.41
C LYS A 120 0.59 7.34 14.92
N MET A 121 1.10 8.02 15.94
CA MET A 121 0.44 9.15 16.58
C MET A 121 1.10 10.49 16.17
N PHE A 122 0.27 11.48 15.89
CA PHE A 122 0.67 12.86 15.62
C PHE A 122 -0.01 13.81 16.61
N THR A 123 0.63 14.93 16.88
CA THR A 123 0.06 16.02 17.67
C THR A 123 -0.22 17.22 16.79
N ALA A 124 -1.34 17.89 17.03
CA ALA A 124 -1.73 19.12 16.40
C ALA A 124 -2.14 20.14 17.47
N PHE A 125 -1.89 21.42 17.23
CA PHE A 125 -2.25 22.50 18.16
C PHE A 125 -3.60 23.14 17.83
N SER A 126 -4.26 22.69 16.76
CA SER A 126 -5.56 23.19 16.31
C SER A 126 -6.22 22.20 15.33
N VAL A 127 -7.53 22.33 15.15
CA VAL A 127 -8.29 21.56 14.15
C VAL A 127 -7.75 21.76 12.72
N PRO A 128 -7.47 22.98 12.23
CA PRO A 128 -6.88 23.16 10.91
C PRO A 128 -5.51 22.49 10.76
N ALA A 129 -4.69 22.49 11.81
CA ALA A 129 -3.41 21.79 11.79
C ALA A 129 -3.61 20.26 11.74
N ALA A 130 -4.60 19.73 12.46
CA ALA A 130 -4.95 18.31 12.42
C ALA A 130 -5.38 17.88 11.01
N VAL A 131 -6.29 18.64 10.40
CA VAL A 131 -6.76 18.40 9.02
C VAL A 131 -5.59 18.44 8.04
N LYS A 132 -4.69 19.43 8.16
CA LYS A 132 -3.51 19.51 7.32
C LYS A 132 -2.61 18.26 7.44
N ILE A 133 -2.44 17.74 8.65
CA ILE A 133 -1.70 16.49 8.88
C ILE A 133 -2.41 15.32 8.22
N MET A 134 -3.73 15.18 8.37
CA MET A 134 -4.52 14.11 7.73
C MET A 134 -4.30 14.09 6.22
N VAL A 135 -4.47 15.25 5.58
CA VAL A 135 -4.30 15.40 4.12
C VAL A 135 -2.86 15.11 3.71
N SER A 136 -1.87 15.61 4.46
CA SER A 136 -0.45 15.37 4.16
C SER A 136 -0.07 13.89 4.27
N VAL A 137 -0.61 13.18 5.26
CA VAL A 137 -0.40 11.73 5.44
C VAL A 137 -1.01 10.97 4.27
N HIS A 138 -2.25 11.30 3.89
CA HIS A 138 -2.93 10.70 2.74
C HIS A 138 -2.16 10.92 1.45
N GLU A 139 -1.76 12.15 1.14
CA GLU A 139 -0.98 12.48 -0.07
C GLU A 139 0.37 11.76 -0.09
N LYS A 140 1.06 11.67 1.05
CA LYS A 140 2.35 10.97 1.13
C LYS A 140 2.20 9.47 0.90
N LEU A 141 1.11 8.87 1.38
CA LEU A 141 0.81 7.47 1.11
C LEU A 141 0.48 7.26 -0.37
N ALA A 142 -0.39 8.11 -0.94
CA ALA A 142 -0.72 8.08 -2.36
C ALA A 142 0.53 8.22 -3.24
N PHE A 143 1.42 9.18 -2.93
CA PHE A 143 2.66 9.38 -3.68
C PHE A 143 3.58 8.15 -3.63
N ARG A 144 3.82 7.58 -2.43
CA ARG A 144 4.65 6.36 -2.30
C ARG A 144 4.07 5.17 -3.04
N ILE A 145 2.75 5.10 -3.09
CA ILE A 145 2.04 4.07 -3.84
C ILE A 145 2.27 4.26 -5.34
N SER A 146 2.08 5.48 -5.86
CA SER A 146 2.34 5.79 -7.27
C SER A 146 3.80 5.57 -7.66
N GLU A 147 4.76 5.96 -6.83
CA GLU A 147 6.19 5.72 -7.07
C GLU A 147 6.51 4.23 -7.10
N LYS A 148 5.94 3.42 -6.19
CA LYS A 148 6.09 1.97 -6.22
C LYS A 148 5.46 1.33 -7.46
N ALA A 149 4.32 1.85 -7.89
CA ALA A 149 3.65 1.41 -9.11
C ALA A 149 4.50 1.74 -10.34
N GLU A 150 5.05 2.96 -10.44
CA GLU A 150 5.96 3.37 -11.51
C GLU A 150 7.26 2.55 -11.50
N GLN A 151 7.83 2.25 -10.33
CA GLN A 151 8.98 1.35 -10.21
C GLN A 151 8.64 -0.10 -10.60
N LEU A 152 7.43 -0.56 -10.31
CA LEU A 152 6.97 -1.87 -10.75
C LEU A 152 6.75 -1.88 -12.27
N GLU A 153 6.06 -0.88 -12.82
CA GLU A 153 5.86 -0.71 -14.26
C GLU A 153 7.19 -0.61 -14.99
N LYS A 154 8.14 0.14 -14.45
CA LYS A 154 9.51 0.21 -14.97
C LYS A 154 10.20 -1.15 -14.95
N ARG A 155 10.12 -1.90 -13.85
CA ARG A 155 10.64 -3.29 -13.82
C ARG A 155 9.90 -4.22 -14.76
N MET A 156 8.58 -4.08 -14.88
CA MET A 156 7.77 -4.89 -15.79
C MET A 156 8.06 -4.58 -17.26
N THR A 157 8.35 -3.32 -17.59
CA THR A 157 8.55 -2.87 -18.97
C THR A 157 10.01 -2.97 -19.38
N GLU A 158 10.94 -2.66 -18.48
CA GLU A 158 12.38 -2.65 -18.73
C GLU A 158 13.09 -3.94 -18.32
N GLU A 159 12.59 -4.73 -17.35
CA GLU A 159 13.26 -5.97 -16.91
C GLU A 159 12.57 -7.23 -17.49
N LEU A 160 11.25 -7.38 -17.41
CA LEU A 160 10.56 -8.62 -17.84
C LEU A 160 10.75 -8.98 -19.32
N LEU A 161 11.03 -7.98 -20.17
CA LEU A 161 11.22 -8.17 -21.62
C LEU A 161 12.69 -8.19 -22.04
N THR A 162 13.63 -8.17 -21.08
CA THR A 162 15.06 -8.29 -21.42
C THR A 162 15.49 -9.74 -21.52
N ARG A 163 16.35 -10.02 -22.51
CA ARG A 163 17.02 -11.31 -22.64
C ARG A 163 17.72 -11.74 -21.34
N LYS A 164 18.27 -10.78 -20.59
CA LYS A 164 18.92 -11.03 -19.29
C LYS A 164 17.92 -11.58 -18.25
N HIS A 165 16.74 -11.00 -18.14
CA HIS A 165 15.73 -11.49 -17.21
C HIS A 165 15.23 -12.89 -17.59
N ALA A 166 15.06 -13.15 -18.89
CA ALA A 166 14.70 -14.48 -19.37
C ALA A 166 15.80 -15.51 -19.03
N MET A 167 17.07 -15.13 -19.17
CA MET A 167 18.22 -15.94 -18.77
C MET A 167 18.24 -16.23 -17.27
N ASP A 168 18.09 -15.20 -16.43
CA ASP A 168 18.09 -15.34 -14.97
C ASP A 168 16.91 -16.22 -14.50
N THR A 169 15.74 -16.08 -15.14
CA THR A 169 14.54 -16.89 -14.84
C THR A 169 14.72 -18.35 -15.23
N LEU A 170 15.28 -18.62 -16.41
CA LEU A 170 15.57 -20.00 -16.85
C LEU A 170 16.62 -20.66 -15.95
N GLN A 171 17.68 -19.95 -15.55
CA GLN A 171 18.71 -20.48 -14.65
C GLN A 171 18.17 -20.75 -13.24
N THR A 172 17.29 -19.87 -12.74
CA THR A 172 16.68 -20.05 -11.42
C THR A 172 15.68 -21.21 -11.43
N SER A 173 14.90 -21.36 -12.50
CA SER A 173 13.85 -22.37 -12.61
C SER A 173 14.38 -23.74 -13.02
N PHE A 174 15.47 -23.79 -13.79
CA PHE A 174 16.11 -25.01 -14.28
C PHE A 174 17.60 -25.05 -13.91
N PRO A 175 17.95 -25.32 -12.63
CA PRO A 175 19.35 -25.32 -12.17
C PRO A 175 20.24 -26.37 -12.85
N PHE A 176 19.63 -27.36 -13.51
CA PHE A 176 20.32 -28.40 -14.28
C PHE A 176 20.73 -27.95 -15.68
N LEU A 177 20.24 -26.79 -16.16
CA LEU A 177 20.67 -26.19 -17.43
C LEU A 177 21.87 -25.28 -17.19
N SER A 178 22.86 -25.38 -18.06
CA SER A 178 23.98 -24.46 -18.10
C SER A 178 23.56 -23.10 -18.68
N VAL A 179 24.38 -22.07 -18.40
CA VAL A 179 24.21 -20.73 -18.99
C VAL A 179 24.12 -20.79 -20.52
N VAL A 180 24.91 -21.66 -21.15
CA VAL A 180 24.95 -21.80 -22.62
C VAL A 180 23.67 -22.45 -23.15
N GLU A 181 23.13 -23.44 -22.45
CA GLU A 181 21.86 -24.08 -22.83
C GLU A 181 20.66 -23.15 -22.68
N CYS A 182 20.62 -22.35 -21.62
CA CYS A 182 19.60 -21.31 -21.45
C CYS A 182 19.69 -20.24 -22.55
N ASP A 183 20.90 -19.83 -22.94
CA ASP A 183 21.10 -18.83 -23.99
C ASP A 183 20.70 -19.37 -25.36
N MET A 184 21.06 -20.63 -25.65
CA MET A 184 20.64 -21.36 -26.86
C MET A 184 19.11 -21.47 -26.96
N LEU A 185 18.44 -21.80 -25.86
CA LEU A 185 16.98 -21.87 -25.82
C LEU A 185 16.33 -20.52 -26.16
N LEU A 186 16.87 -19.42 -25.64
CA LEU A 186 16.38 -18.08 -25.95
C LEU A 186 16.72 -17.64 -27.37
N ASP A 187 17.82 -18.09 -27.97
CA ASP A 187 18.13 -17.84 -29.38
C ASP A 187 17.18 -18.56 -30.34
N LEU A 188 16.85 -19.81 -30.02
CA LEU A 188 16.03 -20.65 -30.90
C LEU A 188 14.54 -20.36 -30.77
N PHE A 189 14.05 -20.09 -29.56
CA PHE A 189 12.62 -19.90 -29.28
C PHE A 189 12.23 -18.45 -29.01
N GLY A 190 13.20 -17.55 -28.81
CA GLY A 190 13.02 -16.11 -28.65
C GLY A 190 12.54 -15.67 -27.26
N ASN A 191 11.68 -16.44 -26.60
CA ASN A 191 11.17 -16.13 -25.27
C ASN A 191 10.72 -17.39 -24.49
N ILE A 192 10.51 -17.25 -23.19
CA ILE A 192 10.11 -18.35 -22.29
C ILE A 192 8.72 -18.93 -22.65
N ALA A 193 7.78 -18.11 -23.13
CA ALA A 193 6.45 -18.59 -23.49
C ALA A 193 6.49 -19.54 -24.70
N SER A 194 7.33 -19.25 -25.69
CA SER A 194 7.59 -20.14 -26.83
C SER A 194 8.26 -21.45 -26.40
N ILE A 195 9.14 -21.41 -25.39
CA ILE A 195 9.77 -22.61 -24.81
C ILE A 195 8.72 -23.45 -24.06
N ALA A 196 7.87 -22.81 -23.26
CA ALA A 196 6.81 -23.49 -22.50
C ALA A 196 5.79 -24.19 -23.41
N GLN A 197 5.54 -23.64 -24.60
CA GLN A 197 4.69 -24.25 -25.62
C GLN A 197 5.41 -25.31 -26.47
N ALA A 198 6.74 -25.35 -26.44
CA ALA A 198 7.51 -26.36 -27.14
C ALA A 198 7.53 -27.65 -26.30
N GLY A 199 6.88 -28.71 -26.79
CA GLY A 199 6.98 -30.04 -26.19
C GLY A 199 8.41 -30.61 -26.28
N ALA A 200 8.72 -31.64 -25.50
CA ALA A 200 10.06 -32.20 -25.42
C ALA A 200 10.60 -32.69 -26.78
N GLU A 201 9.74 -33.24 -27.64
CA GLU A 201 10.12 -33.64 -29.00
C GLU A 201 10.68 -32.47 -29.81
N LYS A 202 9.99 -31.33 -29.78
CA LYS A 202 10.40 -30.13 -30.50
C LYS A 202 11.65 -29.48 -29.89
N LEU A 203 11.81 -29.58 -28.56
CA LEU A 203 13.03 -29.13 -27.89
C LEU A 203 14.23 -29.98 -28.33
N LEU A 204 14.09 -31.31 -28.39
CA LEU A 204 15.17 -32.23 -28.78
C LEU A 204 15.54 -32.12 -30.27
N ASP A 205 14.58 -31.79 -31.14
CA ASP A 205 14.84 -31.66 -32.58
C ASP A 205 15.73 -30.45 -32.92
N VAL A 206 15.68 -29.38 -32.12
CA VAL A 206 16.36 -28.11 -32.42
C VAL A 206 17.45 -27.72 -31.42
N THR A 207 17.58 -28.44 -30.31
CA THR A 207 18.58 -28.14 -29.26
C THR A 207 19.50 -29.33 -29.01
N VAL A 208 20.63 -29.08 -28.32
CA VAL A 208 21.56 -30.11 -27.87
C VAL A 208 21.25 -30.57 -26.43
N LEU A 209 20.01 -30.34 -25.96
CA LEU A 209 19.59 -30.73 -24.62
C LEU A 209 19.60 -32.26 -24.47
N SER A 210 19.88 -32.72 -23.25
CA SER A 210 19.64 -34.12 -22.91
C SER A 210 18.15 -34.45 -22.95
N THR A 211 17.82 -35.70 -23.32
CA THR A 211 16.44 -36.21 -23.30
C THR A 211 15.77 -35.95 -21.95
N SER A 212 16.49 -36.20 -20.85
CA SER A 212 16.03 -35.92 -19.48
C SER A 212 15.72 -34.44 -19.23
N ALA A 213 16.53 -33.51 -19.76
CA ALA A 213 16.31 -32.08 -19.57
C ALA A 213 15.09 -31.59 -20.35
N ALA A 214 14.89 -32.05 -21.59
CA ALA A 214 13.74 -31.66 -22.41
C ALA A 214 12.40 -32.11 -21.80
N TYR A 215 12.34 -33.35 -21.30
CA TYR A 215 11.15 -33.85 -20.61
C TYR A 215 10.90 -33.14 -19.28
N ALA A 216 11.94 -32.80 -18.52
CA ALA A 216 11.80 -32.05 -17.26
C ALA A 216 11.26 -30.62 -17.49
N ILE A 217 11.67 -29.96 -18.57
CA ILE A 217 11.14 -28.65 -18.97
C ILE A 217 9.66 -28.76 -19.35
N GLU A 218 9.30 -29.77 -20.16
CA GLU A 218 7.91 -30.00 -20.55
C GLU A 218 7.01 -30.32 -19.34
N GLU A 219 7.50 -31.16 -18.41
CA GLU A 219 6.77 -31.50 -17.18
C GLU A 219 6.56 -30.27 -16.30
N PHE A 220 7.58 -29.42 -16.14
CA PHE A 220 7.49 -28.18 -15.35
C PHE A 220 6.43 -27.22 -15.89
N PHE A 221 6.30 -27.07 -17.20
CA PHE A 221 5.30 -26.18 -17.79
C PHE A 221 3.91 -26.80 -17.94
N LYS A 222 3.80 -28.14 -17.95
CA LYS A 222 2.52 -28.85 -17.99
C LYS A 222 1.87 -29.06 -16.62
N THR A 223 2.64 -29.04 -15.54
CA THR A 223 2.08 -29.25 -14.20
C THR A 223 1.24 -28.04 -13.80
N GLU A 224 -0.08 -28.21 -13.77
CA GLU A 224 -0.99 -27.23 -13.18
C GLU A 224 -0.72 -27.15 -11.66
N TYR A 225 -0.71 -25.93 -11.12
CA TYR A 225 -0.64 -25.73 -9.68
C TYR A 225 -1.88 -26.35 -9.02
N VAL A 226 -1.69 -27.46 -8.30
CA VAL A 226 -2.70 -27.97 -7.36
C VAL A 226 -2.72 -27.00 -6.19
N VAL A 227 -3.76 -26.18 -6.13
CA VAL A 227 -4.04 -25.32 -4.97
C VAL A 227 -4.84 -26.18 -3.98
N ASP A 228 -4.14 -26.84 -3.06
CA ASP A 228 -4.73 -27.42 -1.85
C ASP A 228 -4.90 -26.35 -0.75
#